data_AF-A0A0D3JG03-F1
#
_entry.id   AF-A0A0D3JG03-F1
#
_cell.length_a   1.000
_cell.length_b   1.000
_cell.length_c   1.000
_cell.angle_alpha   90.00
_cell.angle_beta   90.00
_cell.angle_gamma   90.00
#
_symmetry.space_group_name_H-M   'P 1'
#
loop_
_entity.id
_entity.type
_entity.pdbx_description
1 polymer ?
#
loop_
_entity_poly.entity_id
_entity_poly.type
_entity_poly.pdbx_seq_one_letter_code
_entity_poly.pdbx_strand_id
1 'polypeptide(L)'
;MGCGTSKPGLAAALPSATDLGVSETKLELWRERGGGDLEPVLASGAVALLDAQWIISHAEAGGVLTHRQALPKEAFLSLADLVEATGECDLPWLPVGALSYPWLTKDHPDPRGANLARVARALKALLSDPDIPRLGVFWDFGSLHQHPDPANGVVRTEEQNALFKQGLGCLGTLYSHQHT
;
A
#
# COMPACT_ATOMS: atom_id res chain seq x y z
N MET A 1 31.13 16.81 -25.72
CA MET A 1 29.85 17.19 -25.10
C MET A 1 28.74 16.40 -25.78
N GLY A 2 28.42 15.21 -25.28
CA GLY A 2 27.31 14.40 -25.77
C GLY A 2 26.12 14.60 -24.84
N CYS A 3 25.12 15.33 -25.29
CA CYS A 3 23.86 15.47 -24.58
C CYS A 3 23.09 14.14 -24.74
N GLY A 4 23.17 13.29 -23.73
CA GLY A 4 22.39 12.06 -23.66
C GLY A 4 20.94 12.42 -23.42
N THR A 5 20.13 12.38 -24.47
CA THR A 5 18.67 12.38 -24.33
C THR A 5 18.25 11.02 -23.78
N SER A 6 17.95 11.00 -22.49
CA SER A 6 17.29 9.88 -21.84
C SER A 6 16.00 9.58 -22.61
N LYS A 7 15.89 8.37 -23.16
CA LYS A 7 14.62 7.86 -23.70
C LYS A 7 13.55 7.99 -22.59
N PRO A 8 12.35 8.52 -22.89
CA PRO A 8 11.23 8.34 -21.99
C PRO A 8 11.00 6.83 -21.88
N GLY A 9 11.10 6.30 -20.66
CA GLY A 9 10.70 4.93 -20.38
C GLY A 9 9.26 4.78 -20.87
N LEU A 10 8.99 3.72 -21.63
CA LEU A 10 7.65 3.37 -22.07
C LEU A 10 6.80 3.29 -20.80
N ALA A 11 5.92 4.27 -20.56
CA ALA A 11 4.96 4.16 -19.48
C ALA A 11 4.17 2.89 -19.78
N ALA A 12 4.27 1.89 -18.90
CA ALA A 12 3.46 0.69 -19.03
C ALA A 12 2.00 1.15 -19.12
N ALA A 13 1.26 0.63 -20.11
CA ALA A 13 -0.14 0.97 -20.26
C ALA A 13 -0.87 0.64 -18.96
N LEU A 14 -1.68 1.57 -18.44
CA LEU A 14 -2.50 1.32 -17.28
C LEU A 14 -3.45 0.15 -17.58
N PRO A 15 -3.71 -0.74 -16.61
CA PRO A 15 -4.54 -1.91 -16.83
C PRO A 15 -5.98 -1.51 -17.17
N SER A 16 -6.61 -2.22 -18.11
CA SER A 16 -8.04 -2.08 -18.42
C SER A 16 -8.89 -2.83 -17.38
N ALA A 17 -10.21 -2.59 -17.35
CA ALA A 17 -11.08 -3.33 -16.43
C ALA A 17 -11.09 -4.84 -16.75
N THR A 18 -10.95 -5.18 -18.04
CA THR A 18 -10.79 -6.57 -18.49
C THR A 18 -9.50 -7.19 -17.96
N ASP A 19 -8.38 -6.47 -17.95
CA ASP A 19 -7.11 -6.97 -17.40
C ASP A 19 -7.19 -7.23 -15.89
N LEU A 20 -7.97 -6.42 -15.17
CA LEU A 20 -8.17 -6.53 -13.73
C LEU A 20 -9.30 -7.50 -13.34
N GLY A 21 -10.17 -7.88 -14.28
CA GLY A 21 -11.35 -8.70 -14.00
C GLY A 21 -12.44 -7.96 -13.20
N VAL A 22 -12.52 -6.64 -13.34
CA VAL A 22 -13.47 -5.74 -12.63
C VAL A 22 -14.44 -5.11 -13.63
N SER A 23 -15.52 -4.47 -13.14
CA SER A 23 -16.42 -3.73 -14.02
C SER A 23 -15.81 -2.40 -14.49
N GLU A 24 -16.15 -1.97 -15.71
CA GLU A 24 -15.71 -0.66 -16.23
C GLU A 24 -16.17 0.48 -15.32
N THR A 25 -17.42 0.44 -14.85
CA THR A 25 -17.98 1.45 -13.93
C THR A 25 -17.18 1.58 -12.63
N LYS A 26 -16.74 0.45 -12.05
CA LYS A 26 -15.91 0.48 -10.84
C LYS A 26 -14.53 1.09 -11.11
N LEU A 27 -13.91 0.74 -12.24
CA LEU A 27 -12.61 1.28 -12.61
C LEU A 27 -12.67 2.78 -12.94
N GLU A 28 -13.73 3.22 -13.64
CA GLU A 28 -14.01 4.63 -13.89
C GLU A 28 -14.14 5.39 -12.57
N LEU A 29 -14.96 4.89 -11.64
CA LEU A 29 -15.14 5.52 -10.33
C LEU A 29 -13.86 5.60 -9.50
N TRP A 30 -13.05 4.53 -9.51
CA TRP A 30 -11.72 4.52 -8.89
C TRP A 30 -10.84 5.65 -9.44
N ARG A 31 -10.82 5.82 -10.77
CA ARG A 31 -10.00 6.85 -11.44
C ARG A 31 -10.55 8.26 -11.23
N GLU A 32 -11.87 8.44 -11.26
CA GLU A 32 -12.52 9.72 -10.97
C GLU A 32 -12.20 10.24 -9.57
N ARG A 33 -12.04 9.33 -8.60
CA ARG A 33 -11.63 9.64 -7.22
C ARG A 33 -10.11 9.77 -7.03
N GLY A 34 -9.35 9.85 -8.12
CA GLY A 34 -7.89 10.03 -8.07
C GLY A 34 -7.09 8.73 -7.87
N GLY A 35 -7.73 7.56 -7.83
CA GLY A 35 -7.05 6.27 -7.69
C GLY A 35 -6.05 5.97 -8.82
N GLY A 36 -6.23 6.61 -9.99
CA GLY A 36 -5.30 6.57 -11.10
C GLY A 36 -3.89 7.04 -10.75
N ASP A 37 -3.74 7.94 -9.77
CA ASP A 37 -2.43 8.43 -9.30
C ASP A 37 -1.65 7.34 -8.56
N LEU A 38 -2.34 6.32 -8.04
CA LEU A 38 -1.74 5.19 -7.31
C LEU A 38 -1.43 3.99 -8.22
N GLU A 39 -2.12 3.86 -9.37
CA GLU A 39 -1.96 2.72 -10.28
C GLU A 39 -0.50 2.44 -10.67
N PRO A 40 0.35 3.44 -11.04
CA PRO A 40 1.73 3.16 -11.45
C PRO A 40 2.59 2.53 -10.35
N VAL A 41 2.44 2.97 -9.10
CA VAL A 41 3.24 2.45 -7.97
C VAL A 41 2.74 1.12 -7.46
N LEU A 42 1.44 0.86 -7.58
CA LEU A 42 0.84 -0.44 -7.29
C LEU A 42 1.22 -1.46 -8.37
N ALA A 43 1.09 -1.10 -9.65
CA ALA A 43 1.40 -1.99 -10.78
C ALA A 43 2.88 -2.38 -10.85
N SER A 44 3.78 -1.45 -10.55
CA SER A 44 5.23 -1.73 -10.46
C SER A 44 5.62 -2.56 -9.23
N GLY A 45 4.74 -2.67 -8.23
CA GLY A 45 5.06 -3.26 -6.94
C GLY A 45 5.96 -2.40 -6.07
N ALA A 46 6.20 -1.13 -6.43
CA ALA A 46 6.94 -0.18 -5.59
C ALA A 46 6.27 0.00 -4.22
N VAL A 47 4.94 0.02 -4.21
CA VAL A 47 4.08 0.04 -3.01
C VAL A 47 3.20 -1.21 -2.99
N ALA A 48 2.99 -1.79 -1.81
CA ALA A 48 1.92 -2.76 -1.58
C ALA A 48 1.03 -2.28 -0.43
N LEU A 49 -0.29 -2.39 -0.59
CA LEU A 49 -1.23 -2.03 0.47
C LEU A 49 -1.61 -3.28 1.25
N LEU A 50 -1.56 -3.19 2.57
CA LEU A 50 -1.96 -4.28 3.44
C LEU A 50 -3.48 -4.36 3.54
N ASP A 51 -4.04 -5.57 3.57
CA ASP A 51 -5.45 -5.75 3.88
C ASP A 51 -5.70 -5.39 5.35
N ALA A 52 -6.58 -4.41 5.62
CA ALA A 52 -6.96 -4.03 6.97
C ALA A 52 -7.49 -5.23 7.79
N GLN A 53 -8.21 -6.16 7.15
CA GLN A 53 -8.73 -7.35 7.81
C GLN A 53 -7.61 -8.33 8.20
N TRP A 54 -6.56 -8.42 7.39
CA TRP A 54 -5.36 -9.18 7.73
C TRP A 54 -4.60 -8.54 8.90
N ILE A 55 -4.43 -7.21 8.88
CA ILE A 55 -3.79 -6.46 9.99
C ILE A 55 -4.50 -6.74 11.31
N ILE A 56 -5.84 -6.67 11.32
CA ILE A 56 -6.66 -6.94 12.51
C ILE A 56 -6.43 -8.37 12.99
N SER A 57 -6.56 -9.35 12.09
CA SER A 57 -6.41 -10.77 12.44
C SER A 57 -5.01 -11.09 12.98
N HIS A 58 -3.97 -10.54 12.35
CA HIS A 58 -2.58 -10.72 12.78
C HIS A 58 -2.34 -10.12 14.18
N ALA A 59 -2.90 -8.95 14.45
CA ALA A 59 -2.81 -8.30 15.76
C ALA A 59 -3.56 -9.07 16.85
N GLU A 60 -4.78 -9.55 16.57
CA GLU A 60 -5.59 -10.34 17.52
C GLU A 60 -4.95 -11.68 17.85
N ALA A 61 -4.17 -12.26 16.93
CA ALA A 61 -3.34 -13.44 17.17
C ALA A 61 -2.07 -13.15 18.00
N GLY A 62 -1.84 -11.90 18.43
CA GLY A 62 -0.64 -11.49 19.17
C GLY A 62 0.60 -11.33 18.30
N GLY A 63 0.41 -11.17 16.98
CA GLY A 63 1.49 -11.00 16.03
C GLY A 63 2.25 -9.69 16.19
N VAL A 64 3.43 -9.63 15.59
CA VAL A 64 4.21 -8.42 15.36
C VAL A 64 4.37 -8.25 13.86
N LEU A 65 4.15 -7.03 13.36
CA LEU A 65 4.30 -6.75 11.94
C LEU A 65 5.77 -6.89 11.56
N THR A 66 6.10 -7.79 10.64
CA THR A 66 7.45 -7.90 10.06
C THR A 66 7.58 -7.05 8.80
N HIS A 67 8.80 -6.95 8.26
CA HIS A 67 9.04 -6.21 7.02
C HIS A 67 8.27 -6.84 5.84
N ARG A 68 7.90 -5.99 4.86
CA ARG A 68 7.10 -6.36 3.68
C ARG A 68 7.47 -7.71 3.05
N GLN A 69 8.76 -7.96 2.82
CA GLN A 69 9.21 -9.16 2.09
C GLN A 69 8.98 -10.48 2.86
N ALA A 70 8.77 -10.43 4.17
CA ALA A 70 8.49 -11.60 5.00
C ALA A 70 6.99 -11.79 5.27
N LEU A 71 6.14 -10.85 4.85
CA LEU A 71 4.69 -10.99 4.95
C LEU A 71 4.16 -11.96 3.90
N PRO A 72 3.12 -12.75 4.23
CA PRO A 72 2.53 -13.67 3.29
C PRO A 72 1.70 -12.92 2.24
N LYS A 73 1.37 -13.57 1.12
CA LYS A 73 0.71 -12.90 -0.01
C LYS A 73 -0.68 -12.39 0.36
N GLU A 74 -1.40 -13.13 1.18
CA GLU A 74 -2.73 -12.78 1.70
C GLU A 74 -2.72 -11.56 2.63
N ALA A 75 -1.55 -11.04 3.02
CA ALA A 75 -1.46 -9.79 3.75
C ALA A 75 -1.76 -8.56 2.89
N PHE A 76 -1.80 -8.71 1.56
CA PHE A 76 -1.86 -7.59 0.62
C PHE A 76 -3.11 -7.61 -0.26
N LEU A 77 -3.59 -6.42 -0.59
CA LEU A 77 -4.62 -6.21 -1.59
C LEU A 77 -4.01 -6.02 -2.98
N SER A 78 -4.68 -6.58 -3.98
CA SER A 78 -4.41 -6.27 -5.39
C SER A 78 -5.10 -4.97 -5.82
N LEU A 79 -4.71 -4.41 -6.97
CA LEU A 79 -5.42 -3.28 -7.55
C LEU A 79 -6.90 -3.60 -7.83
N ALA A 80 -7.20 -4.82 -8.27
CA ALA A 80 -8.57 -5.27 -8.48
C ALA A 80 -9.40 -5.24 -7.18
N ASP A 81 -8.82 -5.68 -6.05
CA ASP A 81 -9.49 -5.62 -4.76
C ASP A 81 -9.86 -4.18 -4.35
N LEU A 82 -8.98 -3.21 -4.64
CA LEU A 82 -9.22 -1.79 -4.35
C LEU A 82 -10.28 -1.19 -5.27
N VAL A 83 -10.24 -1.52 -6.56
CA VAL A 83 -11.25 -1.06 -7.52
C VAL A 83 -12.63 -1.60 -7.14
N GLU A 84 -12.75 -2.88 -6.80
CA GLU A 84 -14.01 -3.48 -6.35
C GLU A 84 -14.52 -2.85 -5.04
N ALA A 85 -13.61 -2.58 -4.11
CA ALA A 85 -13.92 -1.92 -2.84
C ALA A 85 -14.33 -0.45 -2.97
N THR A 86 -14.15 0.16 -4.15
CA THR A 86 -14.57 1.54 -4.38
C THR A 86 -16.09 1.61 -4.39
N GLY A 87 -16.66 2.11 -3.30
CA GLY A 87 -18.10 2.18 -3.08
C GLY A 87 -18.78 3.16 -4.04
N GLU A 88 -19.98 2.81 -4.50
CA GLU A 88 -20.83 3.69 -5.33
C GLU A 88 -21.50 4.81 -4.52
N CYS A 89 -21.35 4.79 -3.20
CA CYS A 89 -21.83 5.85 -2.32
C CYS A 89 -21.16 7.19 -2.65
N ASP A 90 -21.92 8.29 -2.54
CA ASP A 90 -21.50 9.66 -2.91
C ASP A 90 -20.32 10.21 -2.08
N LEU A 91 -19.83 9.46 -1.11
CA LEU A 91 -18.66 9.84 -0.33
C LEU A 91 -17.41 9.69 -1.21
N PRO A 92 -16.62 10.75 -1.42
CA PRO A 92 -15.58 10.80 -2.45
C PRO A 92 -14.27 10.10 -2.04
N TRP A 93 -14.30 9.13 -1.13
CA TRP A 93 -13.08 8.52 -0.58
C TRP A 93 -12.64 7.29 -1.41
N LEU A 94 -11.33 7.06 -1.44
CA LEU A 94 -10.72 5.84 -1.95
C LEU A 94 -10.67 4.79 -0.82
N PRO A 95 -10.75 3.49 -1.14
CA PRO A 95 -10.55 2.42 -0.17
C PRO A 95 -9.05 2.22 0.16
N VAL A 96 -8.34 3.33 0.41
CA VAL A 96 -6.92 3.37 0.78
C VAL A 96 -6.76 4.31 1.96
N GLY A 97 -6.11 3.85 3.03
CA GLY A 97 -5.73 4.70 4.17
C GLY A 97 -4.21 4.74 4.35
N ALA A 98 -3.65 5.92 4.63
CA ALA A 98 -2.23 6.09 4.87
C ALA A 98 -1.88 6.15 6.36
N LEU A 99 -0.87 5.38 6.77
CA LEU A 99 -0.42 5.29 8.16
C LEU A 99 1.12 5.36 8.23
N SER A 100 1.62 6.37 8.94
CA SER A 100 3.01 6.44 9.37
C SER A 100 3.07 6.46 10.90
N TYR A 101 4.14 5.90 11.47
CA TYR A 101 4.45 6.06 12.89
C TYR A 101 5.96 6.01 13.15
N PRO A 102 6.44 6.64 14.25
CA PRO A 102 7.86 6.69 14.56
C PRO A 102 8.44 5.31 14.88
N TRP A 103 9.68 5.08 14.49
CA TRP A 103 10.41 3.90 14.90
C TRP A 103 10.68 3.94 16.42
N LEU A 104 10.22 2.90 17.15
CA LEU A 104 10.46 2.80 18.61
C LEU A 104 11.89 2.35 18.94
N THR A 105 12.53 1.59 18.05
CA THR A 105 13.94 1.19 18.17
C THR A 105 14.64 1.38 16.83
N LYS A 106 15.97 1.22 16.83
CA LYS A 106 16.77 1.28 15.60
C LYS A 106 16.42 0.14 14.62
N ASP A 107 16.12 -1.03 15.16
CA ASP A 107 16.04 -2.26 14.36
C ASP A 107 14.59 -2.62 13.98
N HIS A 108 13.61 -2.13 14.74
CA HIS A 108 12.21 -2.43 14.47
C HIS A 108 11.30 -1.28 14.91
N PRO A 109 10.29 -0.90 14.10
CA PRO A 109 9.45 0.23 14.45
C PRO A 109 8.49 -0.09 15.61
N ASP A 110 7.98 -1.31 15.74
CA ASP A 110 7.13 -1.75 16.85
C ASP A 110 7.46 -3.17 17.35
N PRO A 111 8.59 -3.39 18.04
CA PRO A 111 9.09 -4.73 18.37
C PRO A 111 8.18 -5.53 19.30
N ARG A 112 7.17 -4.90 19.91
CA ARG A 112 6.22 -5.54 20.83
C ARG A 112 4.79 -5.57 20.28
N GLY A 113 4.55 -5.13 19.05
CA GLY A 113 3.22 -5.11 18.44
C GLY A 113 2.22 -4.17 19.12
N ALA A 114 2.67 -3.23 19.96
CA ALA A 114 1.78 -2.36 20.73
C ALA A 114 1.08 -1.32 19.84
N ASN A 115 1.77 -0.81 18.82
CA ASN A 115 1.19 0.07 17.82
C ASN A 115 0.31 -0.72 16.85
N LEU A 116 0.75 -1.93 16.45
CA LEU A 116 -0.09 -2.84 15.66
C LEU A 116 -1.44 -3.10 16.35
N ALA A 117 -1.45 -3.43 17.64
CA ALA A 117 -2.68 -3.64 18.40
C ALA A 117 -3.57 -2.39 18.48
N ARG A 118 -2.99 -1.18 18.52
CA ARG A 118 -3.74 0.09 18.49
C ARG A 118 -4.37 0.33 17.12
N VAL A 119 -3.58 0.15 16.06
CA VAL A 119 -4.02 0.30 14.67
C VAL A 119 -5.14 -0.68 14.36
N ALA A 120 -5.01 -1.95 14.75
CA ALA A 120 -6.06 -2.95 14.58
C ALA A 120 -7.39 -2.55 15.22
N ARG A 121 -7.38 -1.95 16.42
CA ARG A 121 -8.62 -1.44 17.04
C ARG A 121 -9.24 -0.29 16.26
N ALA A 122 -8.42 0.63 15.74
CA ALA A 122 -8.90 1.74 14.92
C ALA A 122 -9.48 1.24 13.59
N LEU A 123 -8.79 0.32 12.91
CA LEU A 123 -9.27 -0.31 11.68
C LEU A 123 -10.58 -1.08 11.91
N LYS A 124 -10.71 -1.79 13.02
CA LYS A 124 -11.95 -2.51 13.37
C LYS A 124 -13.14 -1.55 13.58
N ALA A 125 -12.89 -0.38 14.17
CA ALA A 125 -13.92 0.65 14.29
C ALA A 125 -14.28 1.25 12.92
N LEU A 126 -13.29 1.50 12.07
CA LEU A 126 -13.50 2.03 10.73
C LEU A 126 -14.29 1.06 9.84
N LEU A 127 -13.94 -0.22 9.83
CA LEU A 127 -14.63 -1.28 9.08
C LEU A 127 -15.99 -1.68 9.69
N SER A 128 -16.41 -1.06 10.79
CA SER A 128 -17.79 -1.23 11.30
C SER A 128 -18.79 -0.37 10.54
N ASP A 129 -18.30 0.60 9.76
CA ASP A 129 -19.10 1.36 8.81
C ASP A 129 -19.41 0.50 7.58
N PRO A 130 -20.69 0.21 7.27
CA PRO A 130 -21.05 -0.62 6.12
C PRO A 130 -20.67 0.01 4.78
N ASP A 131 -20.45 1.34 4.74
CA ASP A 131 -19.99 2.01 3.52
C ASP A 131 -18.51 1.71 3.24
N ILE A 132 -17.76 1.16 4.21
CA ILE A 132 -16.35 0.79 4.10
C ILE A 132 -16.19 -0.74 4.07
N PRO A 133 -16.52 -1.41 2.94
CA PRO A 133 -16.53 -2.87 2.89
C PRO A 133 -15.12 -3.48 2.96
N ARG A 134 -14.10 -2.74 2.49
CA ARG A 134 -12.71 -3.18 2.47
C ARG A 134 -11.77 -1.98 2.38
N LEU A 135 -10.60 -2.09 2.99
CA LEU A 135 -9.63 -1.00 3.05
C LEU A 135 -8.20 -1.52 2.88
N GLY A 136 -7.47 -0.95 1.92
CA GLY A 136 -6.02 -1.11 1.81
C GLY A 136 -5.30 -0.10 2.70
N VAL A 137 -4.32 -0.56 3.48
CA VAL A 137 -3.54 0.30 4.36
C VAL A 137 -2.14 0.46 3.78
N PHE A 138 -1.79 1.68 3.41
CA PHE A 138 -0.40 2.05 3.19
C PHE A 138 0.26 2.22 4.55
N TRP A 139 1.21 1.34 4.86
CA TRP A 139 1.98 1.39 6.09
C TRP A 139 3.46 1.30 5.75
N ASP A 140 4.21 2.41 5.85
CA ASP A 140 5.62 2.53 5.41
C ASP A 140 6.47 1.24 5.56
N PHE A 141 6.48 0.64 6.75
CA PHE A 141 7.25 -0.56 7.06
C PHE A 141 6.77 -1.84 6.34
N GLY A 142 5.45 -2.01 6.24
CA GLY A 142 4.81 -3.15 5.57
C GLY A 142 4.58 -2.95 4.07
N SER A 143 4.59 -1.70 3.59
CA SER A 143 4.23 -1.33 2.23
C SER A 143 5.42 -1.06 1.31
N LEU A 144 6.56 -0.63 1.87
CA LEU A 144 7.80 -0.43 1.13
C LEU A 144 8.79 -1.56 1.38
N HIS A 145 9.69 -1.83 0.42
CA HIS A 145 10.79 -2.76 0.63
C HIS A 145 11.72 -2.25 1.73
N GLN A 146 12.00 -3.09 2.73
CA GLN A 146 12.92 -2.74 3.83
C GLN A 146 14.25 -3.47 3.66
N HIS A 147 15.27 -3.04 4.41
CA HIS A 147 16.43 -3.89 4.65
C HIS A 147 16.00 -5.03 5.60
N PRO A 148 16.04 -6.31 5.18
CA PRO A 148 15.50 -7.40 6.00
C PRO A 148 16.24 -7.58 7.34
N ASP A 149 17.57 -7.50 7.32
CA ASP A 149 18.40 -7.64 8.52
C ASP A 149 19.72 -6.88 8.33
N PRO A 150 19.70 -5.54 8.43
CA PRO A 150 20.89 -4.72 8.23
C PRO A 150 21.97 -4.96 9.28
N ALA A 151 21.60 -5.47 10.47
CA ALA A 151 22.56 -5.78 11.53
C ALA A 151 23.49 -6.95 11.14
N ASN A 152 22.96 -7.91 10.37
CA ASN A 152 23.73 -9.04 9.83
C ASN A 152 24.11 -8.85 8.34
N GLY A 153 24.04 -7.63 7.82
CA GLY A 153 24.43 -7.29 6.44
C GLY A 153 23.43 -7.74 5.36
N VAL A 154 22.24 -8.20 5.73
CA VAL A 154 21.17 -8.54 4.80
C VAL A 154 20.43 -7.26 4.42
N VAL A 155 20.73 -6.77 3.22
CA VAL A 155 20.17 -5.54 2.67
C VAL A 155 19.26 -5.84 1.46
N ARG A 156 18.50 -4.82 1.04
CA ARG A 156 17.70 -4.89 -0.19
C ARG A 156 18.57 -5.25 -1.39
N THR A 157 18.03 -6.05 -2.30
CA THR A 157 18.63 -6.24 -3.63
C THR A 157 18.58 -4.95 -4.43
N GLU A 158 19.29 -4.89 -5.56
CA GLU A 158 19.28 -3.71 -6.45
C GLU A 158 17.86 -3.41 -6.96
N GLU A 159 17.11 -4.45 -7.32
CA GLU A 159 15.72 -4.35 -7.78
C GLU A 159 14.81 -3.83 -6.66
N GLN A 160 14.92 -4.38 -5.46
CA GLN A 160 14.15 -3.91 -4.29
C GLN A 160 14.50 -2.46 -3.92
N ASN A 161 15.76 -2.07 -4.08
CA ASN A 161 16.19 -0.71 -3.83
C ASN A 161 15.65 0.27 -4.89
N ALA A 162 15.59 -0.14 -6.15
CA ALA A 162 14.95 0.65 -7.21
C ALA A 162 13.47 0.86 -6.93
N LEU A 163 12.74 -0.22 -6.60
CA LEU A 163 11.32 -0.17 -6.23
C LEU A 163 11.07 0.68 -4.98
N PHE A 164 11.94 0.60 -3.97
CA PHE A 164 11.81 1.46 -2.79
C PHE A 164 11.98 2.94 -3.13
N LYS A 165 12.99 3.30 -3.95
CA LYS A 165 13.20 4.69 -4.36
C LYS A 165 12.00 5.23 -5.14
N GLN A 166 11.43 4.40 -6.00
CA GLN A 166 10.18 4.71 -6.68
C GLN A 166 9.02 4.93 -5.69
N GLY A 167 8.86 4.04 -4.70
CA GLY A 167 7.82 4.16 -3.67
C GLY A 167 7.98 5.42 -2.81
N LEU A 168 9.22 5.78 -2.43
CA LEU A 168 9.52 7.02 -1.72
C LEU A 168 9.06 8.27 -2.50
N GLY A 169 9.19 8.26 -3.82
CA GLY A 169 8.76 9.36 -4.68
C GLY A 169 7.24 9.59 -4.66
N CYS A 170 6.45 8.60 -4.23
CA CYS A 170 4.98 8.65 -4.20
C CYS A 170 4.40 8.95 -2.82
N LEU A 171 5.23 9.02 -1.77
CA LEU A 171 4.76 9.33 -0.41
C LEU A 171 3.99 10.65 -0.34
N GLY A 172 4.43 11.66 -1.12
CA GLY A 172 3.73 12.94 -1.20
C GLY A 172 2.30 12.79 -1.69
N THR A 173 2.08 11.96 -2.72
CA THR A 173 0.75 11.60 -3.22
C THR A 173 -0.02 10.87 -2.12
N LEU A 174 0.50 9.75 -1.59
CA LEU A 174 -0.23 8.93 -0.59
C LEU A 174 -0.62 9.70 0.68
N TYR A 175 0.24 10.56 1.21
CA TYR A 175 -0.04 11.30 2.44
C TYR A 175 -0.79 12.62 2.24
N SER A 176 -0.88 13.12 1.00
CA SER A 176 -1.55 14.40 0.69
C SER A 176 -2.74 14.24 -0.25
N HIS A 177 -3.11 13.01 -0.60
CA HIS A 177 -4.22 12.74 -1.49
C HIS A 177 -5.54 13.07 -0.78
N GLN A 178 -6.43 13.81 -1.45
CA GLN A 178 -7.64 14.36 -0.82
C GLN A 178 -8.66 13.31 -0.39
N HIS A 179 -8.46 12.07 -0.83
CA HIS A 179 -9.41 10.97 -0.71
C HIS A 179 -8.82 9.72 -0.03
N THR A 180 -7.60 9.78 0.52
CA THR A 180 -6.99 8.69 1.32
C THR A 180 -6.70 9.11 2.76
#